data_AF-A0A960YUU9-F1
#
_entry.id   AF-A0A960YUU9-F1
#
_cell.length_a   1.000
_cell.length_b   1.000
_cell.length_c   1.000
_cell.angle_alpha   90.00
_cell.angle_beta   90.00
_cell.angle_gamma   90.00
#
_symmetry.space_group_name_H-M   'P 1'
#
loop_
_entity.id
_entity.type
_entity.pdbx_description
1 polymer ?
#
loop_
_entity_poly.entity_id
_entity_poly.type
_entity_poly.pdbx_seq_one_letter_code
_entity_poly.pdbx_strand_id
1 'polypeptide(L)'
;MLNKPGLVWTWAWFAILPTCAILIAVVLNYGLEPDQAWQYKWLLTPESWCLQFLTGQSAIWQTDGYYYPDWHVLLHPQCSGLRFFSMLLIAMACGSAIYAVRSDARFWARLARLALIIAPVALLAWLLTCLAAVSRIYILLQLEFYGLTADRQWHPLVGSAVYLCYFMLASQIAFTILSRQNRRLAAGASIP
;
A
#
# COMPACT_ATOMS: atom_id res chain seq x y z
N MET A 1 -15.05 -15.35 39.13
CA MET A 1 -15.41 -14.87 37.78
C MET A 1 -15.02 -13.40 37.68
N LEU A 2 -13.78 -13.11 37.27
CA LEU A 2 -13.28 -11.74 37.18
C LEU A 2 -13.58 -11.21 35.78
N ASN A 3 -14.60 -10.35 35.73
CA ASN A 3 -14.87 -9.49 34.59
C ASN A 3 -13.64 -8.57 34.45
N LYS A 4 -12.67 -8.91 33.59
CA LYS A 4 -11.54 -8.04 33.29
C LYS A 4 -12.04 -7.00 32.27
N PRO A 5 -12.38 -5.76 32.68
CA PRO A 5 -12.84 -4.74 31.75
C PRO A 5 -11.84 -4.49 30.61
N GLY A 6 -10.55 -4.79 30.82
CA GLY A 6 -9.52 -4.69 29.79
C GLY A 6 -9.70 -5.60 28.57
N LEU A 7 -10.46 -6.71 28.67
CA LEU A 7 -10.66 -7.66 27.57
C LEU A 7 -11.63 -7.09 26.51
N VAL A 8 -12.72 -6.44 26.92
CA VAL A 8 -13.70 -5.87 25.98
C VAL A 8 -13.10 -4.72 25.16
N TRP A 9 -12.25 -3.89 25.79
CA TRP A 9 -11.54 -2.82 25.09
C TRP A 9 -10.46 -3.32 24.12
N THR A 10 -9.86 -4.49 24.37
CA THR A 10 -8.91 -5.11 23.43
C THR A 10 -9.64 -5.47 22.15
N TRP A 11 -10.76 -6.20 22.24
CA TRP A 11 -11.58 -6.64 21.11
C TRP A 11 -12.19 -5.49 20.30
N ALA A 12 -12.54 -4.36 20.94
CA ALA A 12 -13.05 -3.19 20.23
C ALA A 12 -12.03 -2.64 19.21
N TRP A 13 -10.75 -2.53 19.58
CA TRP A 13 -9.71 -2.01 18.67
C TRP A 13 -9.24 -3.03 17.62
N PHE A 14 -9.41 -4.33 17.89
CA PHE A 14 -9.27 -5.41 16.90
C PHE A 14 -10.24 -5.27 15.73
N ALA A 15 -11.45 -4.80 16.00
CA ALA A 15 -12.38 -4.44 14.96
C ALA A 15 -11.98 -3.08 14.35
N ILE A 16 -11.70 -2.06 15.17
CA ILE A 16 -11.55 -0.67 14.68
C ILE A 16 -10.41 -0.51 13.66
N LEU A 17 -9.19 -1.00 13.90
CA LEU A 17 -8.07 -0.76 12.97
C LEU A 17 -8.27 -1.39 11.58
N PRO A 18 -8.57 -2.70 11.48
CA PRO A 18 -8.95 -3.33 10.23
C PRO A 18 -10.22 -2.73 9.63
N THR A 19 -11.23 -2.38 10.45
CA THR A 19 -12.48 -1.77 9.95
C THR A 19 -12.21 -0.38 9.37
N CYS A 20 -11.41 0.46 10.02
CA CYS A 20 -10.98 1.75 9.49
C CYS A 20 -10.17 1.58 8.21
N ALA A 21 -9.24 0.62 8.17
CA ALA A 21 -8.48 0.30 6.95
C ALA A 21 -9.40 -0.15 5.80
N ILE A 22 -10.38 -1.00 6.09
CA ILE A 22 -11.39 -1.47 5.12
C ILE A 22 -12.28 -0.32 4.68
N LEU A 23 -12.75 0.53 5.60
CA LEU A 23 -13.58 1.69 5.27
C LEU A 23 -12.82 2.68 4.39
N ILE A 24 -11.56 2.97 4.71
CA ILE A 24 -10.68 3.80 3.88
C ILE A 24 -10.51 3.14 2.50
N ALA A 25 -10.21 1.84 2.44
CA ALA A 25 -10.09 1.11 1.18
C ALA A 25 -11.38 1.15 0.36
N VAL A 26 -12.55 1.01 0.98
CA VAL A 26 -13.85 1.08 0.32
C VAL A 26 -14.09 2.49 -0.21
N VAL A 27 -13.87 3.52 0.61
CA VAL A 27 -14.01 4.93 0.17
C VAL A 27 -13.05 5.23 -0.97
N LEU A 28 -11.81 4.76 -0.93
CA LEU A 28 -10.84 4.97 -2.00
C LEU A 28 -11.22 4.21 -3.28
N ASN A 29 -11.74 2.97 -3.18
CA ASN A 29 -12.07 2.17 -4.37
C ASN A 29 -13.43 2.49 -5.00
N TYR A 30 -14.40 2.93 -4.20
CA TYR A 30 -15.79 3.14 -4.64
C TYR A 30 -16.27 4.58 -4.50
N GLY A 31 -15.59 5.41 -3.70
CA GLY A 31 -15.91 6.83 -3.55
C GLY A 31 -15.21 7.75 -4.55
N LEU A 32 -14.27 7.20 -5.34
CA LEU A 32 -13.67 7.89 -6.47
C LEU A 32 -14.37 7.44 -7.74
N GLU A 33 -15.05 8.37 -8.40
CA GLU A 33 -15.75 8.06 -9.65
C GLU A 33 -14.72 8.01 -10.80
N PRO A 34 -14.68 6.94 -11.61
CA PRO A 34 -13.66 6.76 -12.63
C PRO A 34 -13.66 7.83 -13.73
N ASP A 35 -14.81 8.46 -13.97
CA ASP A 35 -15.03 9.56 -14.92
C ASP A 35 -14.45 10.90 -14.42
N GLN A 36 -14.10 10.99 -13.14
CA GLN A 36 -13.46 12.15 -12.55
C GLN A 36 -11.94 11.94 -12.43
N ALA A 37 -11.24 11.79 -13.55
CA ALA A 37 -9.79 11.53 -13.57
C ALA A 37 -8.96 12.57 -12.79
N TRP A 38 -9.45 13.81 -12.67
CA TRP A 38 -8.84 14.87 -11.86
C TRP A 38 -8.68 14.47 -10.38
N GLN A 39 -9.59 13.64 -9.84
CA GLN A 39 -9.51 13.12 -8.47
C GLN A 39 -8.32 12.19 -8.28
N TYR A 40 -7.81 11.57 -9.35
CA TYR A 40 -6.66 10.68 -9.33
C TYR A 40 -5.35 11.41 -9.63
N LYS A 41 -5.38 12.71 -9.93
CA LYS A 41 -4.19 13.47 -10.30
C LYS A 41 -3.11 13.40 -9.24
N TRP A 42 -3.46 13.60 -7.97
CA TRP A 42 -2.51 13.53 -6.84
C TRP A 42 -1.87 12.15 -6.70
N LEU A 43 -2.60 11.10 -7.08
CA LEU A 43 -2.19 9.71 -6.99
C LEU A 43 -1.25 9.33 -8.15
N LEU A 44 -1.55 9.83 -9.35
CA LEU A 44 -0.77 9.62 -10.57
C LEU A 44 0.45 10.55 -10.68
N THR A 45 0.45 11.72 -10.01
CA THR A 45 1.54 12.70 -10.15
C THR A 45 2.91 12.12 -9.77
N PRO A 46 3.06 11.44 -8.62
CA PRO A 46 4.35 10.87 -8.22
C PRO A 46 4.81 9.77 -9.19
N GLU A 47 3.88 8.95 -9.67
CA GLU A 47 4.17 7.91 -10.67
C GLU A 47 4.65 8.54 -11.98
N SER A 48 3.96 9.59 -12.43
CA SER A 48 4.33 10.32 -13.64
C SER A 48 5.71 10.95 -13.50
N TRP A 49 6.01 11.61 -12.37
CA TRP A 49 7.34 12.18 -12.12
C TRP A 49 8.44 11.13 -12.14
N CYS A 50 8.22 9.97 -11.52
CA CYS A 50 9.18 8.88 -11.58
C CYS A 50 9.40 8.37 -13.01
N LEU A 51 8.33 8.22 -13.80
CA LEU A 51 8.45 7.82 -15.19
C LEU A 51 9.19 8.86 -16.03
N GLN A 52 8.84 10.15 -15.90
CA GLN A 52 9.51 11.25 -16.60
C GLN A 52 11.01 11.30 -16.24
N PHE A 53 11.36 11.07 -14.98
CA PHE A 53 12.75 10.96 -14.54
C PHE A 53 13.47 9.76 -15.15
N LEU A 54 12.83 8.58 -15.17
CA LEU A 54 13.43 7.35 -15.67
C LEU A 54 13.63 7.35 -17.19
N THR A 55 12.76 8.04 -17.93
CA THR A 55 12.74 7.95 -19.39
C THR A 55 13.10 9.25 -20.10
N GLY A 56 13.23 10.34 -19.36
CA GLY A 56 13.53 11.66 -19.91
C GLY A 56 12.38 12.29 -20.70
N GLN A 57 11.22 11.64 -20.76
CA GLN A 57 10.06 12.14 -21.50
C GLN A 57 9.18 13.02 -20.61
N SER A 58 8.45 13.95 -21.24
CA SER A 58 7.48 14.80 -20.55
C SER A 58 6.07 14.22 -20.66
N ALA A 59 5.27 14.39 -19.61
CA ALA A 59 3.87 13.95 -19.59
C ALA A 59 2.93 15.15 -19.59
N ILE A 60 1.84 15.05 -20.35
CA ILE A 60 0.81 16.08 -20.44
C ILE A 60 -0.44 15.58 -19.72
N TRP A 61 -0.93 16.35 -18.74
CA TRP A 61 -2.21 16.02 -18.11
C TRP A 61 -3.36 16.31 -19.08
N GLN A 62 -4.17 15.30 -19.37
CA GLN A 62 -5.38 15.35 -20.18
C GLN A 62 -6.60 14.95 -19.34
N THR A 63 -7.79 15.01 -19.96
CA THR A 63 -9.07 14.66 -19.32
C THR A 63 -9.05 13.26 -18.71
N ASP A 64 -8.34 12.32 -19.33
CA ASP A 64 -8.36 10.90 -18.95
C ASP A 64 -7.08 10.42 -18.22
N GLY A 65 -6.13 11.32 -17.92
CA GLY A 65 -4.89 10.99 -17.21
C GLY A 65 -3.63 11.65 -17.76
N TYR A 66 -2.45 11.07 -17.49
CA TYR A 66 -1.17 11.56 -18.03
C TYR A 66 -0.86 10.93 -19.38
N TYR A 67 -0.81 11.73 -20.44
CA TYR A 67 -0.43 11.29 -21.77
C TYR A 67 1.06 11.50 -22.04
N TYR A 68 1.73 10.47 -22.55
CA TYR A 68 3.12 10.48 -22.97
C TYR A 68 3.18 10.50 -24.51
N PRO A 69 3.44 11.67 -25.15
CA PRO A 69 3.30 11.83 -26.59
C PRO A 69 4.22 10.92 -27.40
N ASP A 70 5.48 10.77 -26.97
CA ASP A 70 6.50 10.03 -27.71
C ASP A 70 6.24 8.51 -27.73
N TRP A 71 5.49 8.00 -26.75
CA TRP A 71 5.09 6.59 -26.69
C TRP A 71 3.64 6.37 -27.13
N HIS A 72 2.87 7.43 -27.34
CA HIS A 72 1.42 7.35 -27.57
C HIS A 72 0.66 6.60 -26.46
N VAL A 73 1.14 6.67 -25.22
CA VAL A 73 0.55 5.96 -24.07
C VAL A 73 -0.17 6.92 -23.13
N LEU A 74 -1.39 6.54 -22.75
CA LEU A 74 -2.19 7.21 -21.74
C LEU A 74 -2.11 6.45 -20.40
N LEU A 75 -1.62 7.14 -19.37
CA LEU A 75 -1.64 6.67 -18.00
C LEU A 75 -3.02 6.93 -17.37
N HIS A 76 -3.92 5.96 -17.54
CA HIS A 76 -5.28 6.02 -16.99
C HIS A 76 -5.26 5.94 -15.44
N PRO A 77 -6.22 6.56 -14.73
CA PRO A 77 -6.47 6.38 -13.30
C PRO A 77 -6.43 4.94 -12.75
N GLN A 78 -6.70 3.94 -13.59
CA GLN A 78 -6.66 2.53 -13.20
C GLN A 78 -5.22 1.99 -12.99
N CYS A 79 -4.20 2.71 -13.47
CA CYS A 79 -2.79 2.37 -13.30
C CYS A 79 -2.20 2.86 -11.97
N SER A 80 -2.91 3.73 -11.25
CA SER A 80 -2.48 4.49 -10.06
C SER A 80 -2.13 3.69 -8.81
N GLY A 81 -2.09 2.36 -8.90
CA GLY A 81 -1.79 1.48 -7.77
C GLY A 81 -2.81 1.53 -6.62
N LEU A 82 -3.94 2.25 -6.73
CA LEU A 82 -4.86 2.48 -5.61
C LEU A 82 -5.37 1.19 -4.95
N ARG A 83 -5.70 0.20 -5.80
CA ARG A 83 -6.13 -1.13 -5.36
C ARG A 83 -5.04 -1.83 -4.57
N PHE A 84 -3.80 -1.75 -5.06
CA PHE A 84 -2.64 -2.32 -4.39
C PHE A 84 -2.38 -1.63 -3.05
N PHE A 85 -2.40 -0.29 -3.01
CA PHE A 85 -2.28 0.47 -1.77
C PHE A 85 -3.32 0.06 -0.73
N SER A 86 -4.58 -0.03 -1.15
CA SER A 86 -5.70 -0.42 -0.30
C SER A 86 -5.53 -1.84 0.27
N MET A 87 -5.18 -2.81 -0.58
CA MET A 87 -4.88 -4.18 -0.16
C MET A 87 -3.72 -4.24 0.82
N LEU A 88 -2.66 -3.47 0.55
CA LEU A 88 -1.47 -3.45 1.38
C LEU A 88 -1.77 -2.83 2.76
N LEU A 89 -2.55 -1.76 2.80
CA LEU A 89 -2.99 -1.11 4.03
C LEU A 89 -3.84 -2.06 4.89
N ILE A 90 -4.79 -2.78 4.28
CA ILE A 90 -5.58 -3.82 4.97
C ILE A 90 -4.66 -4.93 5.49
N ALA A 91 -3.75 -5.45 4.67
CA ALA A 91 -2.86 -6.54 5.05
C ALA A 91 -1.97 -6.16 6.24
N MET A 92 -1.39 -4.96 6.23
CA MET A 92 -0.55 -4.46 7.33
C MET A 92 -1.38 -4.18 8.60
N ALA A 93 -2.61 -3.67 8.46
CA ALA A 93 -3.52 -3.47 9.58
C ALA A 93 -3.89 -4.81 10.25
N CYS A 94 -4.31 -5.81 9.46
CA CYS A 94 -4.63 -7.14 9.95
C CYS A 94 -3.42 -7.84 10.61
N GLY A 95 -2.25 -7.77 9.97
CA GLY A 95 -1.02 -8.36 10.50
C GLY A 95 -0.60 -7.74 11.84
N SER A 96 -0.70 -6.41 11.97
CA SER A 96 -0.39 -5.72 13.22
C SER A 96 -1.38 -6.05 14.34
N ALA A 97 -2.67 -6.18 14.01
CA ALA A 97 -3.69 -6.65 14.94
C ALA A 97 -3.35 -8.05 15.44
N ILE A 98 -3.23 -9.06 14.57
CA ILE A 98 -2.93 -10.45 14.95
C ILE A 98 -1.71 -10.54 15.88
N TYR A 99 -0.68 -9.74 15.59
CA TYR A 99 0.55 -9.72 16.38
C TYR A 99 0.35 -9.13 17.79
N ALA A 100 -0.58 -8.19 17.96
CA ALA A 100 -0.92 -7.61 19.27
C ALA A 100 -1.64 -8.63 20.19
N VAL A 101 -2.46 -9.55 19.65
CA VAL A 101 -3.21 -10.58 20.43
C VAL A 101 -2.26 -11.49 21.20
N ARG A 102 -1.14 -11.88 20.57
CA ARG A 102 -0.22 -12.89 21.13
C ARG A 102 0.55 -12.43 22.37
N SER A 103 0.38 -11.19 22.83
CA SER A 103 1.21 -10.64 23.90
C SER A 103 0.40 -10.08 25.07
N ASP A 104 0.36 -10.83 26.17
CA ASP A 104 -0.60 -10.64 27.28
C ASP A 104 -0.30 -9.46 28.24
N ALA A 105 0.91 -8.90 28.25
CA ALA A 105 1.33 -8.14 29.46
C ALA A 105 1.19 -6.61 29.41
N ARG A 106 1.16 -5.94 28.24
CA ARG A 106 1.17 -4.45 28.16
C ARG A 106 0.46 -3.89 26.93
N PHE A 107 -0.77 -4.34 26.69
CA PHE A 107 -1.58 -3.97 25.52
C PHE A 107 -1.64 -2.45 25.27
N TRP A 108 -1.99 -1.66 26.28
CA TRP A 108 -2.18 -0.20 26.15
C TRP A 108 -0.91 0.58 25.82
N ALA A 109 0.23 0.24 26.44
CA ALA A 109 1.51 0.89 26.16
C ALA A 109 2.06 0.53 24.76
N ARG A 110 1.66 -0.61 24.19
CA ARG A 110 2.00 -1.01 22.83
C ARG A 110 1.04 -0.43 21.79
N LEU A 111 -0.22 -0.23 22.15
CA LEU A 111 -1.21 0.43 21.29
C LEU A 111 -0.84 1.89 20.97
N ALA A 112 -0.41 2.65 21.99
CA ALA A 112 0.11 4.01 21.79
C ALA A 112 1.36 4.04 20.89
N ARG A 113 2.20 2.99 20.96
CA ARG A 113 3.34 2.82 20.05
C ARG A 113 2.92 2.38 18.65
N LEU A 114 1.85 1.59 18.51
CA LEU A 114 1.26 1.21 17.24
C LEU A 114 0.73 2.44 16.49
N ALA A 115 0.08 3.38 17.18
CA ALA A 115 -0.32 4.66 16.58
C ALA A 115 0.87 5.45 16.00
N LEU A 116 2.01 5.47 16.69
CA LEU A 116 3.28 6.03 16.19
C LEU A 116 3.86 5.27 14.99
N ILE A 117 3.44 4.02 14.77
CA ILE A 117 3.91 3.15 13.67
C ILE A 117 2.99 3.22 12.46
N ILE A 118 1.71 3.57 12.62
CA ILE A 118 0.75 3.66 11.51
C ILE A 118 1.22 4.65 10.44
N ALA A 119 1.68 5.84 10.84
CA ALA A 119 2.16 6.85 9.89
C ALA A 119 3.35 6.37 9.04
N PRO A 120 4.46 5.84 9.61
CA PRO A 120 5.56 5.31 8.81
C PRO A 120 5.18 4.04 8.03
N VAL A 121 4.23 3.23 8.51
CA VAL A 121 3.68 2.07 7.78
C VAL A 121 2.88 2.50 6.57
N ALA A 122 2.00 3.49 6.72
CA ALA A 122 1.22 4.06 5.62
C ALA A 122 2.13 4.73 4.59
N LEU A 123 3.16 5.45 5.05
CA LEU A 123 4.18 6.04 4.16
C LEU A 123 4.96 4.96 3.41
N LEU A 124 5.38 3.88 4.08
CA LEU A 124 6.05 2.77 3.43
C LEU A 124 5.13 2.08 2.41
N ALA A 125 3.87 1.86 2.76
CA ALA A 125 2.87 1.30 1.87
C ALA A 125 2.66 2.17 0.63
N TRP A 126 2.61 3.49 0.83
CA TRP A 126 2.53 4.48 -0.23
C TRP A 126 3.76 4.40 -1.16
N LEU A 127 4.96 4.44 -0.61
CA LEU A 127 6.21 4.35 -1.38
C LEU A 127 6.30 3.03 -2.19
N LEU A 128 5.96 1.90 -1.56
CA LEU A 128 5.93 0.61 -2.24
C LEU A 128 4.85 0.55 -3.33
N THR A 129 3.72 1.23 -3.14
CA THR A 129 2.69 1.37 -4.17
C THR A 129 3.22 2.14 -5.37
N CYS A 130 3.83 3.31 -5.16
CA CYS A 130 4.40 4.10 -6.24
C CYS A 130 5.46 3.30 -7.00
N LEU A 131 6.36 2.60 -6.28
CA LEU A 131 7.38 1.76 -6.91
C LEU A 131 6.77 0.60 -7.70
N ALA A 132 5.74 -0.06 -7.17
CA ALA A 132 5.07 -1.15 -7.86
C ALA A 132 4.34 -0.67 -9.11
N ALA A 133 3.63 0.46 -9.02
CA ALA A 133 2.93 1.06 -10.15
C ALA A 133 3.91 1.49 -11.23
N VAL A 134 4.95 2.26 -10.89
CA VAL A 134 6.00 2.71 -11.82
C VAL A 134 6.68 1.51 -12.47
N SER A 135 7.06 0.48 -11.71
CA SER A 135 7.71 -0.71 -12.27
C SER A 135 6.79 -1.45 -13.23
N ARG A 136 5.52 -1.63 -12.88
CA ARG A 136 4.51 -2.23 -13.77
C ARG A 136 4.40 -1.44 -15.08
N ILE A 137 4.22 -0.11 -14.99
CA ILE A 137 4.04 0.76 -16.16
C ILE A 137 5.30 0.73 -17.03
N TYR A 138 6.48 0.84 -16.41
CA TYR A 138 7.75 0.80 -17.12
C TYR A 138 7.96 -0.54 -17.85
N ILE A 139 7.68 -1.68 -17.21
CA ILE A 139 7.78 -2.99 -17.87
C ILE A 139 6.81 -3.08 -19.05
N LEU A 140 5.58 -2.59 -18.90
CA LEU A 140 4.59 -2.59 -19.99
C LEU A 140 5.04 -1.73 -21.17
N LEU A 141 5.60 -0.56 -20.91
CA LEU A 141 6.16 0.32 -21.95
C LEU A 141 7.31 -0.36 -22.69
N GLN A 142 8.20 -1.07 -21.97
CA GLN A 142 9.28 -1.82 -22.60
C GLN A 142 8.72 -2.97 -23.46
N LEU A 143 7.75 -3.74 -22.95
CA LEU A 143 7.12 -4.80 -23.72
C LEU A 143 6.44 -4.27 -25.00
N GLU A 144 5.84 -3.08 -24.93
CA GLU A 144 5.21 -2.42 -26.07
C GLU A 144 6.24 -1.97 -27.10
N PHE A 145 7.37 -1.42 -26.66
CA PHE A 145 8.49 -1.09 -27.52
C PHE A 145 9.04 -2.32 -28.28
N TYR A 146 9.06 -3.49 -27.63
CA TYR A 146 9.45 -4.75 -28.27
C TYR A 146 8.33 -5.44 -29.08
N GLY A 147 7.14 -4.82 -29.19
CA GLY A 147 6.00 -5.38 -29.94
C GLY A 147 5.33 -6.59 -29.28
N LEU A 148 5.59 -6.85 -27.99
CA LEU A 148 5.09 -8.00 -27.26
C LEU A 148 3.69 -7.77 -26.65
N THR A 149 3.20 -6.53 -26.59
CA THR A 149 1.91 -6.16 -25.96
C THR A 149 0.68 -6.31 -26.86
N ALA A 150 0.82 -6.84 -28.08
CA ALA A 150 -0.33 -7.08 -28.97
C ALA A 150 -1.40 -8.00 -28.33
N ASP A 151 -0.98 -8.87 -27.39
CA ASP A 151 -1.89 -9.66 -26.58
C ASP A 151 -2.27 -8.93 -25.28
N ARG A 152 -3.58 -8.65 -25.12
CA ARG A 152 -4.16 -8.02 -23.93
C ARG A 152 -3.89 -8.80 -22.64
N GLN A 153 -3.47 -10.07 -22.72
CA GLN A 153 -3.17 -10.92 -21.57
C GLN A 153 -1.87 -10.54 -20.85
N TRP A 154 -0.92 -9.88 -21.50
CA TRP A 154 0.33 -9.46 -20.85
C TRP A 154 0.09 -8.41 -19.76
N HIS A 155 -0.91 -7.55 -19.97
CA HIS A 155 -1.21 -6.46 -19.04
C HIS A 155 -1.59 -6.94 -17.63
N PRO A 156 -2.58 -7.85 -17.45
CA PRO A 156 -2.90 -8.40 -16.13
C PRO A 156 -1.77 -9.28 -15.58
N LEU A 157 -1.07 -10.07 -16.41
CA LEU A 157 -0.02 -10.97 -15.94
C LEU A 157 1.16 -10.20 -15.33
N VAL A 158 1.68 -9.20 -16.04
CA VAL A 158 2.76 -8.32 -15.56
C VAL A 158 2.30 -7.57 -14.31
N GLY A 159 1.07 -7.04 -14.32
CA GLY A 159 0.49 -6.36 -13.17
C GLY A 159 0.46 -7.25 -11.92
N SER A 160 -0.08 -8.47 -12.05
CA SER A 160 -0.14 -9.45 -10.97
C SER A 160 1.24 -9.85 -10.46
N ALA A 161 2.20 -10.11 -11.37
CA ALA A 161 3.55 -10.50 -11.00
C ALA A 161 4.27 -9.38 -10.22
N VAL A 162 4.23 -8.14 -10.73
CA VAL A 162 4.85 -6.99 -10.06
C VAL A 162 4.20 -6.74 -8.71
N TYR A 163 2.87 -6.67 -8.64
CA TYR A 163 2.18 -6.44 -7.37
C TYR A 163 2.44 -7.56 -6.36
N LEU A 164 2.51 -8.82 -6.77
CA LEU A 164 2.86 -9.92 -5.88
C LEU A 164 4.28 -9.77 -5.30
N CYS A 165 5.27 -9.44 -6.13
CA CYS A 165 6.65 -9.21 -5.68
C CYS A 165 6.71 -8.08 -4.63
N TYR A 166 6.07 -6.95 -4.89
CA TYR A 166 6.03 -5.83 -3.95
C TYR A 166 5.21 -6.15 -2.69
N PHE A 167 4.13 -6.94 -2.81
CA PHE A 167 3.36 -7.40 -1.65
C PHE A 167 4.19 -8.30 -0.73
N MET A 168 4.94 -9.23 -1.30
CA MET A 168 5.86 -10.09 -0.55
C MET A 168 6.95 -9.26 0.12
N LEU A 169 7.56 -8.32 -0.60
CA LEU A 169 8.58 -7.42 -0.03
C LEU A 169 8.02 -6.59 1.13
N ALA A 170 6.84 -5.98 0.96
CA ALA A 170 6.18 -5.21 2.00
C ALA A 170 5.90 -6.07 3.25
N SER A 171 5.44 -7.30 3.04
CA SER A 171 5.16 -8.26 4.11
C SER A 171 6.44 -8.63 4.88
N GLN A 172 7.56 -8.84 4.19
CA GLN A 172 8.86 -9.12 4.81
C GLN A 172 9.39 -7.92 5.62
N ILE A 173 9.24 -6.69 5.09
CA ILE A 173 9.62 -5.47 5.80
C ILE A 173 8.77 -5.31 7.07
N ALA A 174 7.45 -5.45 6.95
CA ALA A 174 6.52 -5.39 8.08
C ALA A 174 6.89 -6.38 9.17
N PHE A 175 7.10 -7.66 8.80
CA PHE A 175 7.50 -8.71 9.73
C PHE A 175 8.84 -8.41 10.42
N THR A 176 9.81 -7.89 9.67
CA THR A 176 11.13 -7.52 10.21
C THR A 176 11.02 -6.38 11.22
N ILE A 177 10.23 -5.35 10.93
CA ILE A 177 10.00 -4.21 11.82
C ILE A 177 9.32 -4.69 13.11
N LEU A 178 8.22 -5.44 12.99
CA LEU A 178 7.46 -5.96 14.13
C LEU A 178 8.31 -6.88 15.01
N SER A 179 9.09 -7.79 14.42
CA SER A 179 9.96 -8.70 15.17
C SER A 179 11.11 -7.98 15.89
N ARG A 180 11.70 -6.93 15.31
CA ARG A 180 12.74 -6.12 15.95
C ARG A 180 12.18 -5.33 17.14
N GLN A 181 11.01 -4.74 16.98
CA GLN A 181 10.34 -4.03 18.07
C GLN A 181 10.01 -4.97 19.24
N ASN A 182 9.53 -6.17 18.97
CA ASN A 182 9.28 -7.15 20.01
C ASN A 182 10.54 -7.58 20.76
N ARG A 183 11.66 -7.79 20.04
CA ARG A 183 12.96 -8.08 20.69
C ARG A 183 13.40 -6.95 21.61
N ARG A 184 13.26 -5.69 21.17
CA ARG A 184 13.56 -4.51 22.01
C ARG A 184 12.64 -4.42 23.22
N LEU A 185 11.36 -4.74 23.07
CA LEU A 185 10.40 -4.76 24.17
C LEU A 185 10.71 -5.86 25.19
N ALA A 186 11.12 -7.04 24.73
CA ALA A 186 11.54 -8.14 25.61
C ALA A 186 12.83 -7.78 26.36
N ALA A 187 13.82 -7.22 25.67
CA ALA A 187 15.09 -6.79 26.28
C ALA A 187 14.95 -5.57 27.22
N GLY A 188 14.02 -4.65 26.95
CA GLY A 188 13.72 -3.52 27.83
C GLY A 188 12.84 -3.89 29.04
N ALA A 189 12.24 -5.09 29.05
CA ALA A 189 11.49 -5.60 30.18
C ALA A 189 12.36 -6.38 31.18
N SER A 190 13.64 -6.62 30.86
CA SER A 190 14.61 -7.34 31.71
C SER A 190 15.54 -6.43 32.52
N ILE A 191 15.27 -5.13 32.58
CA ILE A 191 15.96 -4.23 33.53
C ILE A 191 15.01 -4.06 34.72
N PRO A 192 15.31 -4.72 35.87
CA PRO A 192 14.50 -4.64 37.08
C PRO A 192 14.49 -3.24 37.70
#